data_AF-A0A699WR58-F1
#
_entry.id   AF-A0A699WR58-F1
#
_cell.length_a   1.000
_cell.length_b   1.000
_cell.length_c   1.000
_cell.angle_alpha   90.00
_cell.angle_beta   90.00
_cell.angle_gamma   90.00
#
_symmetry.space_group_name_H-M   'P 1'
#
loop_
_entity.id
_entity.type
_entity.pdbx_description
1 polymer ?
#
loop_
_entity_poly.entity_id
_entity_poly.type
_entity_poly.pdbx_seq_one_letter_code
_entity_poly.pdbx_strand_id
1 'polypeptide(L)'
;NLSFTLKSTSYKAQRLIVDYAIHYVKKSGGTSAKVFKLKTFELGAGQSVNISREQQVRNFTTRVHYAGRHEVDVLINGECLGRSGFDLKA
;
A
#
# COMPACT_ATOMS: atom_id res chain seq x y z
N ASN A 1 6.54 4.81 -7.13
CA ASN A 1 7.29 4.00 -6.14
C ASN A 1 6.62 4.23 -4.79
N LEU A 2 6.23 3.18 -4.07
CA LEU A 2 5.69 3.28 -2.72
C LEU A 2 6.83 3.05 -1.74
N SER A 3 7.07 3.99 -0.82
CA SER A 3 8.05 3.82 0.25
C SER A 3 7.57 4.46 1.55
N PHE A 4 7.97 3.86 2.68
CA PHE A 4 7.65 4.34 4.01
C PHE A 4 8.59 3.70 5.06
N THR A 5 8.63 4.31 6.25
CA THR A 5 9.34 3.79 7.41
C THR A 5 8.32 3.36 8.46
N LEU A 6 8.44 2.13 8.96
CA LEU A 6 7.70 1.69 10.14
C LEU A 6 8.62 1.79 11.35
N LYS A 7 8.11 2.38 12.43
CA LYS A 7 8.79 2.44 13.73
C LYS A 7 7.93 1.76 14.78
N SER A 8 8.50 0.78 15.46
CA SER A 8 7.87 0.13 16.61
C SER A 8 7.82 1.11 17.78
N THR A 9 6.62 1.37 18.30
CA THR A 9 6.40 2.06 19.57
C THR A 9 6.27 1.08 20.74
N SER A 10 6.35 -0.22 20.46
CA SER A 10 6.26 -1.29 21.45
C SER A 10 7.59 -1.50 22.17
N TYR A 11 7.50 -1.95 23.43
CA TYR A 11 8.62 -2.43 24.25
C TYR A 11 8.89 -3.93 24.07
N LYS A 12 8.13 -4.62 23.20
CA LYS A 12 8.32 -6.02 22.83
C LYS A 12 8.41 -6.17 21.32
N ALA A 13 9.09 -7.22 20.86
CA ALA A 13 9.07 -7.62 19.46
C ALA A 13 7.66 -8.03 19.04
N GLN A 14 7.30 -7.73 17.80
CA GLN A 14 5.97 -7.98 17.25
C GLN A 14 6.05 -8.51 15.82
N ARG A 15 5.24 -9.52 15.52
CA ARG A 15 5.07 -10.01 14.16
C ARG A 15 4.10 -9.10 13.42
N LEU A 16 4.58 -8.54 12.30
CA LEU A 16 3.81 -7.65 11.44
C LEU A 16 3.58 -8.29 10.08
N ILE A 17 2.33 -8.22 9.62
CA ILE A 17 1.94 -8.46 8.23
C ILE A 17 1.70 -7.08 7.62
N VAL A 18 2.52 -6.74 6.63
CA VAL A 18 2.43 -5.47 5.91
C VAL A 18 1.90 -5.76 4.53
N ASP A 19 0.82 -5.07 4.18
CA ASP A 19 0.18 -5.07 2.87
C ASP A 19 -0.03 -3.60 2.44
N TYR A 20 -0.42 -3.38 1.18
CA TYR A 20 -0.92 -2.09 0.73
C TYR A 20 -2.12 -2.27 -0.19
N ALA A 21 -3.05 -1.32 -0.16
CA ALA A 21 -4.19 -1.29 -1.06
C ALA A 21 -4.06 -0.13 -2.04
N ILE A 22 -4.39 -0.36 -3.31
CA ILE A 22 -4.61 0.71 -4.27
C ILE A 22 -6.09 0.75 -4.62
N HIS A 23 -6.70 1.91 -4.40
CA HIS A 23 -8.08 2.21 -4.74
C HIS A 23 -8.16 2.64 -6.20
N TYR A 24 -8.23 1.66 -7.09
CA TYR A 24 -8.21 1.92 -8.52
C TYR A 24 -9.48 2.61 -8.99
N VAL A 25 -9.33 3.72 -9.73
CA VAL A 25 -10.43 4.34 -10.46
C VAL A 25 -11.00 3.34 -11.48
N LYS A 26 -12.32 3.21 -11.47
CA LYS A 26 -13.09 2.37 -12.41
C LYS A 26 -13.61 3.22 -13.56
N LYS A 27 -14.03 2.56 -14.64
CA LYS A 27 -14.72 3.20 -15.78
C LYS A 27 -15.90 4.08 -15.36
N SER A 28 -16.60 3.71 -14.30
CA SER A 28 -17.78 4.44 -13.79
C SER A 28 -17.43 5.68 -12.94
N GLY A 29 -16.15 6.01 -12.77
CA GLY A 29 -15.68 7.16 -11.97
C GLY A 29 -15.50 6.88 -10.46
N GLY A 30 -16.06 5.80 -9.93
CA GLY A 30 -15.80 5.37 -8.55
C GLY A 30 -14.49 4.58 -8.41
N THR A 31 -14.08 4.26 -7.19
CA THR A 31 -12.87 3.46 -6.92
C THR A 31 -13.17 2.04 -6.44
N SER A 32 -12.17 1.16 -6.47
CA SER A 32 -12.20 -0.17 -5.86
C SER A 32 -10.83 -0.57 -5.32
N ALA A 33 -10.80 -1.03 -4.07
CA ALA A 33 -9.58 -1.44 -3.41
C ALA A 33 -9.05 -2.77 -4.00
N LYS A 34 -7.78 -2.77 -4.40
CA LYS A 34 -7.00 -3.98 -4.63
C LYS A 34 -5.88 -4.04 -3.59
N VAL A 35 -5.96 -5.02 -2.70
CA VAL A 35 -4.91 -5.31 -1.72
C VAL A 35 -3.80 -6.15 -2.37
N PHE A 36 -2.56 -5.75 -2.12
CA PHE A 36 -1.34 -6.41 -2.55
C PHE A 36 -0.53 -6.82 -1.32
N LYS A 37 -0.03 -8.06 -1.35
CA LYS A 37 0.85 -8.55 -0.29
C LYS A 37 2.22 -7.90 -0.39
N LEU A 38 2.77 -7.45 0.73
CA LEU A 38 4.08 -6.79 0.73
C LEU A 38 5.13 -7.60 1.48
N LYS A 39 5.02 -7.75 2.81
CA LYS A 39 6.02 -8.44 3.63
C LYS A 39 5.44 -8.88 4.97
N THR A 40 5.84 -10.05 5.45
CA THR A 40 5.64 -10.47 6.84
C THR A 40 6.99 -10.61 7.51
N PHE A 41 7.16 -9.99 8.69
CA PHE A 41 8.42 -10.03 9.43
C PHE A 41 8.21 -9.73 10.92
N GLU A 42 9.23 -10.01 11.73
CA GLU A 42 9.28 -9.59 13.13
C GLU A 42 9.99 -8.24 13.24
N LEU A 43 9.37 -7.29 13.92
CA LEU A 43 9.97 -5.99 14.23
C LEU A 43 10.24 -5.91 15.73
N GLY A 44 11.50 -5.71 16.09
CA GLY A 44 11.92 -5.61 17.48
C GLY A 44 11.35 -4.37 18.20
N ALA A 45 11.44 -4.38 19.53
CA ALA A 45 11.08 -3.24 20.36
C ALA A 45 11.85 -1.98 19.94
N GLY A 46 11.16 -0.85 19.77
CA GLY A 46 11.76 0.42 19.35
C GLY A 46 12.41 0.46 17.96
N GLN A 47 12.48 -0.67 17.24
CA GLN A 47 13.16 -0.75 15.95
C GLN A 47 12.40 0.00 14.85
N SER A 48 13.14 0.40 13.81
CA SER A 48 12.57 0.93 12.59
C SER A 48 13.02 0.14 11.38
N VAL A 49 12.18 0.09 10.35
CA VAL A 49 12.50 -0.55 9.07
C VAL A 49 11.99 0.30 7.93
N ASN A 50 12.82 0.45 6.89
CA ASN A 50 12.42 1.07 5.64
C ASN A 50 11.86 0.01 4.70
N ILE A 51 10.74 0.32 4.08
CA ILE A 51 10.06 -0.57 3.15
C ILE A 51 9.82 0.21 1.86
N SER A 52 10.12 -0.43 0.73
CA SER A 52 9.88 0.13 -0.60
C SER A 52 9.33 -0.93 -1.54
N ARG A 53 8.44 -0.51 -2.45
CA ARG A 53 7.84 -1.36 -3.47
C ARG A 53 7.64 -0.58 -4.76
N GLU A 54 8.07 -1.20 -5.85
CA GLU A 54 7.66 -0.76 -7.18
C GLU A 54 6.34 -1.43 -7.56
N GLN A 55 5.40 -0.60 -8.01
CA GLN A 55 4.11 -1.05 -8.52
C GLN A 55 3.98 -0.55 -9.96
N GLN A 56 3.81 -1.48 -10.90
CA GLN A 56 3.50 -1.13 -12.27
C GLN A 56 2.03 -0.72 -12.39
N VAL A 57 1.79 0.49 -12.88
CA VAL A 57 0.47 1.03 -13.19
C VAL A 57 0.45 1.30 -14.70
N ARG A 58 0.01 0.29 -15.45
CA ARG A 58 -0.14 0.33 -16.91
C ARG A 58 -1.26 -0.62 -17.31
N ASN A 59 -1.82 -0.44 -18.49
CA ASN A 59 -2.81 -1.39 -18.99
C ASN A 59 -2.21 -2.78 -19.17
N PHE A 60 -2.94 -3.78 -18.70
CA PHE A 60 -2.69 -5.20 -18.93
C PHE A 60 -3.89 -5.80 -19.66
N THR A 61 -3.72 -6.99 -20.26
CA THR A 61 -4.81 -7.72 -20.91
C THR A 61 -6.01 -7.97 -19.98
N THR A 62 -5.75 -8.09 -18.68
CA THR A 62 -6.76 -8.38 -17.65
C THR A 62 -7.21 -7.16 -16.87
N ARG A 63 -6.58 -5.98 -17.06
CA ARG A 63 -6.91 -4.77 -16.30
C ARG A 63 -6.57 -3.49 -17.06
N VAL A 64 -7.61 -2.70 -17.31
CA VAL A 64 -7.50 -1.31 -17.76
C VAL A 64 -7.43 -0.38 -16.55
N HIS A 65 -6.54 0.60 -16.61
CA HIS A 65 -6.41 1.66 -15.62
C HIS A 65 -7.01 2.95 -16.18
N TYR A 66 -7.83 3.61 -15.36
CA TYR A 66 -8.54 4.82 -15.77
C TYR A 66 -7.88 6.05 -15.16
N ALA A 67 -7.93 7.16 -15.89
CA ALA A 67 -7.45 8.45 -15.40
C ALA A 67 -8.20 8.89 -14.14
N GLY A 68 -7.53 9.68 -13.30
CA GLY A 68 -8.06 10.19 -12.04
C GLY A 68 -7.19 9.84 -10.83
N ARG A 69 -7.70 10.14 -9.65
CA ARG A 69 -7.00 9.96 -8.36
C ARG A 69 -7.13 8.52 -7.86
N HIS A 70 -6.00 7.85 -7.69
CA HIS A 70 -5.90 6.52 -7.10
C HIS A 70 -5.30 6.64 -5.70
N GLU A 71 -6.10 6.37 -4.67
CA GLU A 71 -5.64 6.37 -3.28
C GLU A 71 -4.86 5.10 -2.96
N VAL A 72 -3.92 5.20 -2.04
CA VAL A 72 -3.03 4.12 -1.60
C VAL A 72 -3.03 4.07 -0.08
N ASP A 73 -3.41 2.92 0.47
CA ASP A 73 -3.35 2.65 1.91
C ASP A 73 -2.19 1.72 2.24
N VAL A 74 -1.48 2.01 3.32
CA VAL A 74 -0.55 1.07 3.97
C VAL A 74 -1.29 0.35 5.09
N LEU A 75 -1.32 -0.98 5.01
CA LEU A 75 -2.05 -1.84 5.93
C LEU A 75 -1.07 -2.64 6.79
N ILE A 76 -1.19 -2.51 8.12
CA ILE A 76 -0.38 -3.24 9.10
C ILE A 76 -1.31 -4.12 9.92
N ASN A 77 -1.14 -5.44 9.84
CA ASN A 77 -2.03 -6.42 10.45
C ASN A 77 -3.52 -6.21 10.10
N GLY A 78 -3.80 -5.69 8.89
CA GLY A 78 -5.15 -5.40 8.40
C GLY A 78 -5.67 -3.99 8.71
N GLU A 79 -4.97 -3.21 9.55
CA GLU A 79 -5.34 -1.84 9.89
C GLU A 79 -4.62 -0.82 9.01
N CYS A 80 -5.33 0.22 8.55
CA CYS A 80 -4.73 1.29 7.76
C CYS A 80 -4.01 2.30 8.66
N LEU A 81 -2.68 2.35 8.55
CA LEU A 81 -1.83 3.26 9.33
C LEU A 81 -1.19 4.39 8.50
N GLY A 82 -1.39 4.38 7.18
CA GLY A 82 -0.88 5.43 6.31
C GLY A 82 -1.68 5.51 5.03
N ARG A 83 -1.89 6.73 4.53
CA ARG A 83 -2.56 6.99 3.26
C ARG A 83 -1.76 7.96 2.41
N SER A 84 -1.82 7.76 1.10
CA SER A 84 -1.32 8.66 0.08
C SER A 84 -2.11 8.41 -1.20
N GLY A 85 -1.70 8.99 -2.31
CA GLY A 85 -2.31 8.69 -3.60
C GLY A 85 -1.52 9.26 -4.75
N PHE A 86 -1.90 8.87 -5.95
CA PHE A 86 -1.32 9.37 -7.18
C PHE A 86 -2.40 9.62 -8.23
N ASP A 87 -2.14 10.58 -9.11
CA ASP A 87 -3.02 10.88 -10.23
C ASP A 87 -2.52 10.21 -11.49
N LEU A 88 -3.38 9.43 -12.13
CA LEU A 88 -3.13 8.87 -13.45
C LEU A 88 -3.72 9.83 -14.49
N LYS A 89 -2.88 10.32 -15.40
CA LYS A 89 -3.33 11.11 -16.55
C LYS A 89 -3.89 10.18 -17.63
N ALA A 90 -4.78 10.73 -18.46
CA ALA A 90 -5.30 10.06 -19.64
C ALA A 90 -4.20 9.79 -20.67
#